data_AF-A0A1V6KI36-F1
#
_entry.id   AF-A0A1V6KI36-F1
#
_cell.length_a   1.000
_cell.length_b   1.000
_cell.length_c   1.000
_cell.angle_alpha   90.00
_cell.angle_beta   90.00
_cell.angle_gamma   90.00
#
_symmetry.space_group_name_H-M   'P 1'
#
loop_
_entity.id
_entity.type
_entity.pdbx_description
1 polymer ?
#
loop_
_entity_poly.entity_id
_entity_poly.type
_entity_poly.pdbx_seq_one_letter_code
_entity_poly.pdbx_strand_id
1 'polypeptide(L)' 'MFRRSLVISIGLFPFSYFYTNFAFDLARYISHGFDTAYAPWPFNTQYGVALTNSEVWTRIGIASGASILLGFLSVIIE' A
#
# COMPACT_ATOMS: atom_id res chain seq x y z
N MET A 1 4.45 -21.80 14.90
CA MET A 1 4.66 -20.35 15.00
C MET A 1 5.23 -19.73 13.72
N PHE A 2 6.54 -19.75 13.47
CA PHE A 2 7.14 -19.00 12.33
C PHE A 2 6.71 -19.42 10.92
N ARG A 3 6.34 -20.69 10.72
CA ARG A 3 5.77 -21.14 9.43
C ARG A 3 4.40 -20.50 9.16
N ARG A 4 3.58 -20.37 10.20
CA ARG A 4 2.25 -19.74 10.12
C ARG A 4 2.37 -18.24 9.88
N SER A 5 3.28 -17.56 10.56
CA SER A 5 3.50 -16.12 10.35
C SER A 5 3.93 -15.81 8.92
N LEU A 6 4.80 -16.63 8.31
CA LEU A 6 5.18 -16.46 6.90
C LEU A 6 4.00 -16.62 5.94
N VAL A 7 3.15 -17.63 6.17
CA VAL A 7 1.92 -17.81 5.38
C VAL A 7 1.00 -16.59 5.51
N ILE A 8 0.85 -16.05 6.72
CA ILE A 8 0.07 -14.84 6.97
C ILE A 8 0.70 -13.63 6.27
N SER A 9 2.02 -13.42 6.37
CA SER A 9 2.72 -12.30 5.72
C SER A 9 2.51 -12.29 4.20
N ILE A 10 2.64 -13.46 3.56
CA ILE A 10 2.45 -13.60 2.12
C ILE A 10 0.98 -13.39 1.74
N GLY A 11 0.05 -13.99 2.49
CA GLY A 11 -1.39 -13.85 2.25
C GLY A 11 -1.91 -12.42 2.46
N LEU A 12 -1.29 -11.64 3.35
CA LEU A 12 -1.64 -10.24 3.60
C LEU A 12 -1.09 -9.27 2.57
N PHE A 13 -0.08 -9.64 1.79
CA PHE A 13 0.53 -8.76 0.80
C PHE A 13 -0.46 -8.07 -0.16
N PRO A 14 -1.41 -8.76 -0.83
CA PRO A 14 -2.35 -8.10 -1.73
C PRO A 14 -3.22 -7.04 -1.03
N PHE A 15 -3.66 -7.30 0.21
CA PHE A 15 -4.44 -6.33 1.00
C PHE A 15 -3.59 -5.14 1.44
N SER A 16 -2.38 -5.43 1.92
CA SER A 16 -1.39 -4.41 2.28
C SER A 16 -1.07 -3.50 1.09
N TYR A 17 -0.87 -4.10 -0.09
CA TYR A 17 -0.63 -3.37 -1.32
C TYR A 17 -1.82 -2.50 -1.72
N PHE A 18 -3.05 -3.02 -1.65
CA PHE A 18 -4.26 -2.24 -1.93
C PHE A 18 -4.35 -1.00 -1.04
N TYR A 19 -4.30 -1.17 0.29
CA TYR A 19 -4.40 -0.05 1.23
C TYR A 19 -3.22 0.92 1.13
N THR A 20 -2.01 0.41 0.85
CA THR A 20 -0.84 1.25 0.59
C THR A 20 -1.07 2.13 -0.63
N ASN A 21 -1.58 1.58 -1.74
CA ASN A 21 -1.87 2.36 -2.94
C ASN A 21 -2.93 3.42 -2.66
N PHE A 22 -4.04 3.05 -2.02
CA PHE A 22 -5.10 3.99 -1.69
C PHE A 22 -4.61 5.13 -0.79
N ALA A 23 -3.90 4.81 0.29
CA ALA A 23 -3.34 5.82 1.20
C ALA A 23 -2.31 6.72 0.50
N PHE A 24 -1.50 6.16 -0.39
CA PHE A 24 -0.52 6.92 -1.16
C PHE A 24 -1.18 7.88 -2.14
N ASP A 25 -2.20 7.42 -2.88
CA ASP A 25 -2.96 8.27 -3.80
C ASP A 25 -3.67 9.39 -3.02
N LEU A 26 -4.28 9.07 -1.87
CA LEU A 26 -4.92 10.06 -1.01
C LEU A 26 -3.92 11.09 -0.48
N ALA A 27 -2.73 10.65 -0.08
CA ALA A 27 -1.66 11.55 0.37
C ALA A 27 -1.19 12.48 -0.75
N ARG A 28 -1.05 11.96 -1.99
CA ARG A 28 -0.76 12.78 -3.18
C ARG A 28 -1.87 13.78 -3.46
N TYR A 29 -3.13 13.35 -3.40
CA TYR A 29 -4.28 14.23 -3.62
C TYR A 29 -4.28 15.40 -2.65
N ILE A 30 -4.09 15.13 -1.35
CA ILE A 30 -4.05 16.16 -0.30
C ILE A 30 -2.83 17.08 -0.48
N SER A 31 -1.64 16.52 -0.75
CA SER A 31 -0.42 17.33 -0.89
C SER A 31 -0.40 18.21 -2.14
N HIS A 32 -1.21 17.89 -3.15
CA HIS A 32 -1.41 18.68 -4.36
C HIS A 32 -2.68 19.54 -4.30
N GLY A 33 -3.18 19.87 -3.10
CA GLY A 33 -4.27 20.82 -2.92
C GLY A 33 -5.62 20.32 -3.45
N PHE A 34 -5.86 19.01 -3.41
CA PHE A 34 -7.07 18.36 -3.94
C PHE A 34 -7.23 18.52 -5.47
N ASP A 35 -6.11 18.58 -6.20
CA ASP A 35 -6.11 18.55 -7.66
C ASP A 35 -6.64 17.19 -8.18
N THR A 36 -7.67 17.24 -9.03
CA THR A 36 -8.36 16.06 -9.58
C THR A 36 -7.44 15.19 -10.44
N ALA A 37 -6.33 15.72 -10.93
CA ALA A 37 -5.30 14.93 -11.60
C ALA A 37 -4.58 13.93 -10.66
N TYR A 38 -4.69 14.13 -9.34
CA TYR A 38 -4.14 13.26 -8.31
C TYR A 38 -5.25 12.50 -7.54
N ALA A 39 -6.50 12.52 -8.01
CA ALA A 39 -7.61 11.88 -7.33
C ALA A 39 -7.34 10.37 -7.08
N PRO A 40 -7.62 9.84 -5.88
CA PRO A 40 -7.37 8.44 -5.57
C PRO A 40 -8.37 7.51 -6.23
N TRP A 41 -7.99 6.24 -6.40
CA TRP A 41 -8.95 5.22 -6.82
C TRP A 41 -10.14 5.14 -5.85
N PRO A 42 -11.39 4.98 -6.33
CA PRO A 42 -11.81 4.76 -7.73
C PRO A 42 -12.11 6.04 -8.52
N PHE A 43 -11.75 7.21 -8.00
CA PHE A 43 -12.07 8.52 -8.59
C PHE A 43 -10.98 9.05 -9.54
N ASN A 44 -9.91 8.28 -9.76
CA ASN A 44 -8.86 8.63 -10.71
C ASN A 44 -9.41 8.64 -12.15
N THR A 45 -8.90 9.56 -12.98
CA THR A 45 -9.33 9.70 -14.37
C THR A 45 -8.23 9.27 -15.35
N GLN A 46 -8.58 9.17 -16.64
CA GLN A 46 -7.62 8.91 -17.72
C GLN A 46 -6.55 10.03 -17.89
N TYR A 47 -6.78 11.20 -17.28
CA TYR A 47 -5.86 12.34 -17.29
C TYR A 47 -5.04 12.44 -15.99
N GLY A 48 -5.04 11.38 -15.16
CA GLY A 48 -4.31 11.37 -13.91
C GLY A 48 -2.79 11.44 -14.09
N VAL A 49 -2.10 12.05 -13.13
CA VAL A 49 -0.63 12.11 -13.14
C VAL A 49 -0.06 10.72 -12.87
N ALA A 50 0.72 10.21 -13.82
CA ALA A 50 1.35 8.91 -13.70
C ALA A 50 2.27 8.82 -12.47
N LEU A 51 2.42 7.60 -11.95
CA LEU A 51 3.43 7.33 -10.94
C LEU A 51 4.82 7.35 -11.55
N THR A 52 5.75 7.93 -10.81
CA THR A 52 7.18 7.76 -11.06
C THR A 52 7.64 6.38 -10.57
N ASN A 53 8.76 5.88 -11.12
CA ASN A 53 9.32 4.58 -10.72
C ASN A 53 9.63 4.53 -9.21
N SER A 54 10.12 5.62 -8.62
CA SER A 54 10.42 5.68 -7.18
C SER A 54 9.16 5.53 -6.33
N GLU A 55 8.04 6.11 -6.74
CA GLU A 55 6.77 5.98 -6.03
C GLU A 55 6.22 4.56 -6.12
N VAL A 56 6.34 3.91 -7.28
CA VAL A 56 5.98 2.50 -7.44
C VAL A 56 6.77 1.62 -6.46
N TRP A 57 8.10 1.79 -6.42
CA TRP A 57 8.96 1.03 -5.52
C TRP A 57 8.69 1.34 -4.05
N THR A 58 8.37 2.60 -3.73
CA THR A 58 8.00 3.01 -2.36
C THR A 58 6.72 2.30 -1.92
N ARG A 59 5.69 2.23 -2.78
CA ARG A 59 4.45 1.50 -2.49
C ARG A 59 4.69 0.01 -2.27
N ILE A 60 5.50 -0.62 -3.12
CA ILE A 60 5.86 -2.04 -2.98
C ILE A 60 6.62 -2.27 -1.66
N GLY A 61 7.57 -1.39 -1.32
CA GLY A 61 8.34 -1.45 -0.08
C GLY A 61 7.48 -1.33 1.17
N ILE A 62 6.61 -0.31 1.22
CA ILE A 62 5.68 -0.12 2.34
C ILE A 62 4.72 -1.31 2.46
N ALA A 63 4.14 -1.76 1.34
CA ALA A 63 3.21 -2.89 1.35
C ALA A 63 3.87 -4.19 1.85
N SER A 64 5.10 -4.45 1.40
CA SER A 64 5.89 -5.62 1.85
C SER A 64 6.24 -5.51 3.33
N GLY A 65 6.68 -4.33 3.77
CA GLY A 65 7.00 -4.09 5.18
C GLY A 65 5.77 -4.29 6.07
N ALA A 66 4.63 -3.70 5.71
CA ALA A 66 3.39 -3.84 6.46
C ALA A 66 2.87 -5.30 6.49
N SER A 67 2.97 -6.04 5.39
CA SER A 67 2.54 -7.45 5.38
C SER A 67 3.44 -8.33 6.25
N ILE A 68 4.76 -8.10 6.20
CA ILE A 68 5.74 -8.78 7.06
C ILE A 68 5.46 -8.46 8.53
N LEU A 69 5.30 -7.18 8.88
CA LEU A 69 5.02 -6.74 10.25
C LEU A 69 3.75 -7.37 10.81
N LEU A 70 2.66 -7.41 10.04
CA LEU A 70 1.41 -8.03 10.47
C LEU A 70 1.51 -9.56 10.60
N GLY A 71 2.25 -10.22 9.71
CA GLY A 71 2.53 -11.64 9.89
C GLY A 71 3.38 -11.91 11.12
N PHE A 72 4.40 -11.10 11.43
CA PHE A 72 5.15 -11.22 12.69
C PHE A 72 4.31 -10.93 13.93
N LEU A 73 3.37 -9.98 13.85
CA LEU A 73 2.43 -9.73 14.95
C LEU A 73 1.61 -10.98 15.30
N SER A 74 1.30 -11.83 14.31
CA SER A 74 0.61 -13.11 14.56
C SER A 74 1.40 -14.11 15.41
N VAL A 75 2.71 -13.90 15.58
CA VAL A 75 3.56 -14.66 16.52
C VAL A 75 3.39 -14.12 17.94
N ILE A 76 3.18 -12.83 18.13
CA ILE A 76 3.12 -12.23 19.47
C ILE A 76 1.76 -12.50 20.14
N ILE A 77 0.69 -12.55 19.35
CA ILE A 77 -0.70 -12.67 19.82
C ILE A 77 -1.13 -14.15 20.01
N GLU A 78 -0.29 -15.10 19.60
CA GLU A 78 -0.52 -16.56 19.70
C GLU A 78 0.07 -17.11 21.01
#